data_AF-A0A1J4Q0H3-F1
#
_entry.id   AF-A0A1J4Q0H3-F1
#
_cell.length_a   1.000
_cell.length_b   1.000
_cell.length_c   1.000
_cell.angle_alpha   90.00
_cell.angle_beta   90.00
_cell.angle_gamma   90.00
#
_symmetry.space_group_name_H-M   'P 1'
#
loop_
_entity.id
_entity.type
_entity.pdbx_description
1 polymer ?
#
loop_
_entity_poly.entity_id
_entity_poly.type
_entity_poly.pdbx_seq_one_letter_code
_entity_poly.pdbx_strand_id
1 'polypeptide(L)'
;MTHKARRPRGAVLTRSRRFALRGLALAGSAVLMAACGPGAATDSVGRRSAAPGQSVSPAPSVPGGAVPAAWSGVTDPKKIPLGDDKVATSPQTGYIDSCTTSFRGGGARHDGPWLDTADKTWDSTAKVSVQGSHSWPDADYTETVQGDSRVITSHDLPTHQTTGTFPIAQSDPAYQYDTNPNAIKSQTVSLSLPLAPSLADGPTCVSMGAIGVLKNGVYLYNAIDDAGRDAAAHETQDSCDGHPDGAEDYHYHDIPSCLLSAAAGKGSTLVGYALDGFGIYVERDDKGDLPTNADLDACHGRTSKVVWNGKETTVYHYDATLEFPYTVGCYRGTPVDHPAHQRTGGSQKRAGGQGTGRRPGPGQGQGRALGQGQG
;
A
#
# COMPACT_ATOMS: atom_id res chain seq x y z
N MET A 1 -23.83 -62.18 15.64
CA MET A 1 -23.67 -61.57 14.29
C MET A 1 -22.45 -60.67 14.37
N THR A 2 -21.24 -61.17 14.05
CA THR A 2 -20.52 -61.02 12.75
C THR A 2 -20.35 -59.54 12.36
N HIS A 3 -19.20 -58.97 11.99
CA HIS A 3 -17.87 -59.34 11.50
C HIS A 3 -16.99 -58.05 11.66
N LYS A 4 -15.66 -57.93 11.54
CA LYS A 4 -14.67 -58.53 10.62
C LYS A 4 -13.27 -58.08 11.09
N ALA A 5 -12.30 -58.99 11.19
CA ALA A 5 -10.88 -58.69 11.36
C ALA A 5 -10.10 -59.06 10.08
N ARG A 6 -9.00 -58.33 9.86
CA ARG A 6 -8.10 -58.30 8.69
C ARG A 6 -7.45 -59.65 8.33
N ARG A 7 -7.13 -59.83 7.03
CA ARG A 7 -6.13 -60.78 6.51
C ARG A 7 -4.92 -60.03 5.92
N PRO A 8 -3.71 -60.63 5.93
CA PRO A 8 -2.46 -60.06 5.37
C PRO A 8 -1.93 -60.81 4.12
N ARG A 9 -0.77 -60.30 3.63
CA ARG A 9 0.32 -60.91 2.81
C ARG A 9 0.30 -60.71 1.28
N GLY A 10 1.48 -60.29 0.80
CA GLY A 10 1.94 -60.43 -0.58
C GLY A 10 3.26 -59.68 -0.82
N ALA A 11 4.40 -60.33 -0.56
CA ALA A 11 5.73 -59.89 -0.99
C ALA A 11 6.13 -60.72 -2.22
N VAL A 12 6.69 -60.08 -3.26
CA VAL A 12 7.39 -60.77 -4.36
C VAL A 12 8.61 -59.93 -4.77
N LEU A 13 9.80 -60.54 -4.64
CA LEU A 13 11.07 -60.12 -5.23
C LEU A 13 11.06 -60.38 -6.75
N THR A 14 11.78 -59.55 -7.51
CA THR A 14 12.53 -60.04 -8.69
C THR A 14 13.75 -59.18 -9.02
N ARG A 15 14.70 -59.86 -9.66
CA ARG A 15 16.15 -59.63 -9.76
C ARG A 15 16.60 -58.61 -10.81
N SER A 16 17.82 -58.15 -10.56
CA SER A 16 18.80 -57.45 -11.41
C SER A 16 19.13 -58.14 -12.75
N ARG A 17 19.55 -57.36 -13.76
CA ARG A 17 20.89 -57.43 -14.40
C ARG A 17 21.11 -56.31 -15.44
N ARG A 18 22.37 -55.84 -15.46
CA ARG A 18 23.01 -54.82 -16.32
C ARG A 18 23.27 -55.34 -17.74
N PHE A 19 23.45 -54.45 -18.72
CA PHE A 19 24.37 -54.64 -19.85
C PHE A 19 24.85 -53.29 -20.44
N ALA A 20 25.96 -53.35 -21.17
CA ALA A 20 27.04 -52.38 -21.29
C ALA A 20 26.92 -51.34 -22.42
N LEU A 21 27.78 -50.31 -22.32
CA LEU A 21 28.17 -49.32 -23.33
C LEU A 21 28.63 -49.94 -24.66
N ARG A 22 28.43 -49.18 -25.75
CA ARG A 22 29.42 -48.94 -26.82
C ARG A 22 29.04 -47.68 -27.59
N GLY A 23 29.99 -46.77 -27.75
CA GLY A 23 29.87 -45.61 -28.63
C GLY A 23 30.30 -45.91 -30.07
N LEU A 24 29.97 -45.01 -30.99
CA LEU A 24 30.72 -44.74 -32.22
C LEU A 24 30.30 -43.37 -32.79
N ALA A 25 31.28 -42.53 -33.09
CA ALA A 25 31.15 -41.29 -33.84
C ALA A 25 31.16 -41.55 -35.35
N LEU A 26 30.56 -40.67 -36.15
CA LEU A 26 31.08 -40.24 -37.46
C LEU A 26 30.27 -39.07 -38.04
N ALA A 27 31.01 -38.20 -38.73
CA ALA A 27 30.64 -36.92 -39.32
C ALA A 27 29.82 -37.02 -40.61
N GLY A 28 29.28 -35.89 -41.08
CA GLY A 28 28.90 -35.74 -42.48
C GLY A 28 27.93 -34.60 -42.75
N SER A 29 28.48 -33.45 -43.15
CA SER A 29 27.76 -32.29 -43.69
C SER A 29 27.04 -32.63 -45.01
N ALA A 30 25.85 -32.07 -45.22
CA ALA A 30 25.33 -31.78 -46.56
C ALA A 30 24.37 -30.58 -46.53
N VAL A 31 24.67 -29.64 -47.41
CA VAL A 31 24.02 -28.36 -47.71
C VAL A 31 22.71 -28.58 -48.46
N LEU A 32 21.67 -27.78 -48.19
CA LEU A 32 20.73 -27.37 -49.24
C LEU A 32 20.05 -26.01 -48.93
N MET A 33 19.86 -25.27 -50.02
CA MET A 33 19.63 -23.83 -50.15
C MET A 33 18.16 -23.41 -50.03
N ALA A 34 18.00 -22.14 -49.60
CA ALA A 34 17.07 -21.11 -50.09
C ALA A 34 15.54 -21.27 -49.90
N ALA A 35 14.92 -20.27 -49.26
CA ALA A 35 14.02 -19.32 -49.94
C ALA A 35 13.51 -18.23 -48.97
N CYS A 36 13.51 -16.97 -49.43
CA CYS A 36 12.89 -15.81 -48.78
C CYS A 36 11.37 -15.78 -49.04
N GLY A 37 10.60 -15.25 -48.08
CA GLY A 37 9.21 -14.79 -48.30
C GLY A 37 8.54 -14.34 -46.98
N PRO A 38 7.97 -13.12 -46.89
CA PRO A 38 7.53 -12.53 -45.63
C PRO A 38 6.10 -12.96 -45.28
N GLY A 39 5.92 -13.50 -44.07
CA GLY A 39 4.62 -13.80 -43.48
C GLY A 39 4.30 -12.78 -42.39
N ALA A 40 3.28 -11.96 -42.63
CA ALA A 40 2.70 -11.05 -41.65
C ALA A 40 2.31 -11.81 -40.37
N ALA A 41 2.93 -11.46 -39.24
CA ALA A 41 2.52 -11.93 -37.93
C ALA A 41 1.39 -11.01 -37.44
N THR A 42 0.20 -11.58 -37.35
CA THR A 42 -0.93 -11.01 -36.62
C THR A 42 -0.58 -10.99 -35.12
N ASP A 43 -0.48 -9.80 -34.54
CA ASP A 43 -0.34 -9.60 -33.10
C ASP A 43 -1.61 -10.08 -32.40
N SER A 44 -1.54 -11.30 -31.88
CA SER A 44 -2.47 -11.80 -30.89
C SER A 44 -2.01 -11.26 -29.54
N VAL A 45 -2.80 -10.36 -28.95
CA VAL A 45 -2.64 -9.89 -27.58
C VAL A 45 -2.93 -11.07 -26.65
N GLY A 46 -1.92 -11.90 -26.45
CA GLY A 46 -1.93 -13.01 -25.51
C GLY A 46 -1.81 -12.46 -24.10
N ARG A 47 -2.85 -12.70 -23.31
CA ARG A 47 -2.89 -12.53 -21.85
C ARG A 47 -1.77 -13.39 -21.25
N ARG A 48 -0.59 -12.81 -21.02
CA ARG A 48 0.47 -13.47 -20.25
C ARG A 48 0.14 -13.29 -18.78
N SER A 49 -0.36 -14.35 -18.16
CA SER A 49 -0.28 -14.46 -16.70
C SER A 49 1.20 -14.44 -16.32
N ALA A 50 1.59 -13.50 -15.46
CA ALA A 50 2.92 -13.48 -14.89
C ALA A 50 3.18 -14.82 -14.17
N ALA A 51 4.36 -15.40 -14.39
CA ALA A 51 4.77 -16.58 -13.64
C ALA A 51 5.01 -16.19 -12.17
N PRO A 52 4.76 -17.09 -11.20
CA PRO A 52 5.16 -16.87 -9.81
C PRO A 52 6.66 -16.60 -9.77
N GLY A 53 7.07 -15.44 -9.26
CA GLY A 53 8.48 -15.03 -9.18
C GLY A 53 8.95 -14.01 -10.22
N GLN A 54 8.07 -13.40 -11.02
CA GLN A 54 8.40 -12.12 -11.65
C GLN A 54 8.19 -10.98 -10.63
N SER A 55 9.24 -10.22 -10.36
CA SER A 55 9.23 -9.10 -9.42
C SER A 55 8.16 -8.08 -9.77
N VAL A 56 7.21 -7.83 -8.87
CA VAL A 56 6.61 -6.48 -8.82
C VAL A 56 7.46 -5.65 -7.89
N SER A 57 8.66 -5.34 -8.39
CA SER A 57 9.49 -4.24 -7.91
C SER A 57 8.79 -2.91 -8.26
N PRO A 58 9.18 -1.78 -7.63
CA PRO A 58 8.80 -0.45 -8.10
C PRO A 58 8.83 -0.38 -9.64
N ALA A 59 7.87 0.32 -10.26
CA ALA A 59 7.86 0.41 -11.72
C ALA A 59 9.15 1.10 -12.17
N PRO A 60 9.77 0.67 -13.29
CA PRO A 60 11.07 1.16 -13.71
C PRO A 60 11.12 2.69 -13.76
N SER A 61 12.22 3.24 -13.21
CA SER A 61 12.47 4.67 -13.12
C SER A 61 12.67 5.32 -14.49
N VAL A 62 12.36 6.62 -14.60
CA VAL A 62 12.77 7.45 -15.75
C VAL A 62 13.94 8.35 -15.34
N PRO A 63 15.18 8.09 -15.81
CA PRO A 63 16.29 9.00 -15.58
C PRO A 63 16.05 10.36 -16.27
N GLY A 64 16.15 11.46 -15.52
CA GLY A 64 16.08 12.83 -16.07
C GLY A 64 14.69 13.32 -16.47
N GLY A 65 13.61 12.63 -16.11
CA GLY A 65 12.25 13.14 -16.27
C GLY A 65 11.91 14.10 -15.13
N ALA A 66 11.70 15.40 -15.43
CA ALA A 66 11.19 16.53 -14.61
C ALA A 66 11.61 16.71 -13.13
N VAL A 67 12.33 15.77 -12.53
CA VAL A 67 13.04 15.91 -11.26
C VAL A 67 14.15 16.95 -11.46
N PRO A 68 14.26 17.95 -10.60
CA PRO A 68 15.32 18.95 -10.70
C PRO A 68 16.69 18.32 -10.46
N ALA A 69 17.75 18.99 -10.91
CA ALA A 69 19.12 18.56 -10.61
C ALA A 69 19.44 18.60 -9.11
N ALA A 70 18.72 19.43 -8.35
CA ALA A 70 18.80 19.47 -6.90
C ALA A 70 17.45 19.87 -6.32
N TRP A 71 17.02 19.20 -5.25
CA TRP A 71 15.90 19.66 -4.43
C TRP A 71 16.25 20.91 -3.62
N SER A 72 15.21 21.57 -3.07
CA SER A 72 15.36 22.79 -2.27
C SER A 72 16.10 22.56 -0.96
N GLY A 73 16.15 21.32 -0.47
CA GLY A 73 16.85 20.93 0.74
C GLY A 73 17.09 19.42 0.82
N VAL A 74 17.72 19.00 1.93
CA VAL A 74 17.94 17.59 2.26
C VAL A 74 17.56 17.40 3.71
N THR A 75 16.66 16.46 3.98
CA THR A 75 16.28 16.09 5.35
C THR A 75 17.31 15.12 5.92
N ASP A 76 17.86 15.43 7.08
CA ASP A 76 18.75 14.52 7.81
C ASP A 76 17.92 13.38 8.43
N PRO A 77 18.16 12.11 8.09
CA PRO A 77 17.40 10.99 8.65
C PRO A 77 17.57 10.84 10.18
N LYS A 78 18.57 11.49 10.77
CA LYS A 78 18.77 11.52 12.23
C LYS A 78 18.03 12.65 12.95
N LYS A 79 17.46 13.58 12.20
CA LYS A 79 16.78 14.78 12.71
C LYS A 79 15.55 15.12 11.88
N ILE A 80 14.73 14.11 11.61
CA ILE A 80 13.49 14.29 10.86
C ILE A 80 12.54 15.13 11.72
N PRO A 81 11.96 16.23 11.19
CA PRO A 81 10.97 17.02 11.94
C PRO A 81 9.76 16.16 12.31
N LEU A 82 9.44 16.11 13.60
CA LEU A 82 8.32 15.31 14.13
C LEU A 82 6.97 15.85 13.62
N GLY A 83 6.08 14.94 13.26
CA GLY A 83 4.73 15.20 12.76
C GLY A 83 3.66 15.49 13.82
N ASP A 84 4.00 15.36 15.10
CA ASP A 84 3.07 15.64 16.21
C ASP A 84 2.47 17.05 16.11
N ASP A 85 1.18 17.15 16.45
CA ASP A 85 0.36 18.36 16.32
C ASP A 85 0.15 18.89 14.89
N LYS A 86 0.53 18.14 13.85
CA LYS A 86 0.36 18.54 12.43
C LYS A 86 -0.89 17.96 11.76
N VAL A 87 -1.96 17.81 12.54
CA VAL A 87 -3.29 17.46 12.03
C VAL A 87 -4.08 18.74 11.73
N ALA A 88 -4.57 18.86 10.50
CA ALA A 88 -5.38 19.97 10.02
C ALA A 88 -6.76 19.50 9.55
N THR A 89 -7.67 20.46 9.33
CA THR A 89 -8.99 20.27 8.69
C THR A 89 -9.08 20.92 7.31
N SER A 90 -7.92 21.27 6.76
CA SER A 90 -7.76 21.84 5.44
C SER A 90 -6.32 21.60 4.98
N PRO A 91 -6.05 21.51 3.67
CA PRO A 91 -4.71 21.33 3.12
C PRO A 91 -3.72 22.36 3.63
N GLN A 92 -2.57 21.90 4.08
CA GLN A 92 -1.45 22.74 4.48
C GLN A 92 -0.14 21.97 4.30
N THR A 93 0.87 22.61 3.71
CA THR A 93 2.19 22.01 3.52
C THR A 93 2.78 21.54 4.85
N GLY A 94 3.24 20.28 4.88
CA GLY A 94 3.77 19.63 6.08
C GLY A 94 2.72 19.21 7.12
N TYR A 95 1.43 19.24 6.78
CA TYR A 95 0.32 18.82 7.64
C TYR A 95 -0.50 17.74 6.95
N ILE A 96 -1.22 16.95 7.74
CA ILE A 96 -2.23 16.02 7.24
C ILE A 96 -3.62 16.64 7.35
N ASP A 97 -4.35 16.73 6.24
CA ASP A 97 -5.77 17.10 6.26
C ASP A 97 -6.59 15.85 6.59
N SER A 98 -6.96 15.68 7.86
CA SER A 98 -7.58 14.46 8.36
C SER A 98 -9.09 14.58 8.45
N CYS A 99 -9.80 13.55 7.96
CA CYS A 99 -11.24 13.43 8.14
C CYS A 99 -11.64 13.12 9.60
N THR A 100 -10.67 12.80 10.46
CA THR A 100 -10.86 12.57 11.90
C THR A 100 -9.96 13.50 12.70
N THR A 101 -10.56 14.30 13.57
CA THR A 101 -9.86 15.23 14.47
C THR A 101 -10.06 14.92 15.94
N SER A 102 -10.75 13.81 16.24
CA SER A 102 -10.96 13.30 17.60
C SER A 102 -10.37 11.90 17.69
N PHE A 103 -9.32 11.76 18.50
CA PHE A 103 -8.53 10.54 18.61
C PHE A 103 -8.82 9.80 19.91
N ARG A 104 -8.61 8.48 19.90
CA ARG A 104 -8.96 7.60 21.04
C ARG A 104 -7.82 7.44 22.04
N GLY A 105 -6.63 7.97 21.71
CA GLY A 105 -5.44 7.84 22.54
C GLY A 105 -4.82 6.45 22.51
N GLY A 106 -5.00 5.71 21.40
CA GLY A 106 -4.32 4.43 21.15
C GLY A 106 -2.90 4.60 20.58
N GLY A 107 -2.26 3.50 20.19
CA GLY A 107 -0.90 3.50 19.62
C GLY A 107 0.19 3.13 20.63
N ALA A 108 1.43 3.51 20.33
CA ALA A 108 2.59 3.22 21.17
C ALA A 108 2.45 3.79 22.58
N ARG A 109 2.97 3.05 23.56
CA ARG A 109 2.81 3.31 24.99
C ARG A 109 3.86 4.28 25.52
N HIS A 110 5.05 4.25 24.95
CA HIS A 110 6.20 5.03 25.41
C HIS A 110 7.04 5.52 24.24
N ASP A 111 7.50 6.76 24.34
CA ASP A 111 8.46 7.33 23.40
C ASP A 111 9.78 6.57 23.47
N GLY A 112 10.37 6.30 22.31
CA GLY A 112 11.69 5.69 22.20
C GLY A 112 12.83 6.70 22.32
N PRO A 113 14.07 6.24 22.55
CA PRO A 113 15.25 7.10 22.62
C PRO A 113 15.61 7.76 21.27
N TRP A 114 14.94 7.40 20.19
CA TRP A 114 15.06 8.04 18.88
C TRP A 114 14.23 9.33 18.77
N LEU A 115 13.29 9.58 19.69
CA LEU A 115 12.49 10.80 19.74
C LEU A 115 13.22 11.88 20.57
N ASP A 116 13.46 13.03 19.96
CA ASP A 116 13.89 14.24 20.65
C ASP A 116 12.70 15.20 20.77
N THR A 117 12.06 15.18 21.94
CA THR A 117 10.88 16.00 22.21
C THR A 117 11.22 17.47 22.44
N ALA A 118 12.47 17.81 22.76
CA ALA A 118 12.91 19.18 22.94
C ALA A 118 13.13 19.87 21.59
N ASP A 119 13.84 19.18 20.68
CA ASP A 119 14.10 19.66 19.32
C ASP A 119 12.93 19.37 18.35
N LYS A 120 11.92 18.58 18.78
CA LYS A 120 10.79 18.10 17.98
C LYS A 120 11.26 17.38 16.71
N THR A 121 12.20 16.46 16.88
CA THR A 121 12.74 15.65 15.80
C THR A 121 12.80 14.17 16.18
N TRP A 122 13.01 13.29 15.21
CA TRP A 122 13.30 11.89 15.46
C TRP A 122 14.39 11.32 14.55
N ASP A 123 15.09 10.30 15.03
CA ASP A 123 16.16 9.58 14.31
C ASP A 123 15.63 8.24 13.79
N SER A 124 15.28 8.18 12.50
CA SER A 124 14.79 6.95 11.88
C SER A 124 15.87 5.86 11.81
N THR A 125 17.15 6.23 11.88
CA THR A 125 18.28 5.27 11.84
C THR A 125 18.56 4.62 13.19
N ALA A 126 18.06 5.20 14.28
CA ALA A 126 18.20 4.68 15.64
C ALA A 126 16.93 3.99 16.17
N LYS A 127 15.82 4.09 15.43
CA LYS A 127 14.54 3.51 15.82
C LYS A 127 14.62 1.99 15.88
N VAL A 128 14.02 1.41 16.92
CA VAL A 128 13.95 -0.04 17.07
C VAL A 128 12.95 -0.63 16.06
N SER A 129 13.29 -1.79 15.49
CA SER A 129 12.38 -2.57 14.65
C SER A 129 11.92 -3.84 15.37
N VAL A 130 10.67 -4.24 15.21
CA VAL A 130 10.17 -5.56 15.64
C VAL A 130 10.99 -6.67 15.00
N GLN A 131 11.47 -7.62 15.81
CA GLN A 131 12.32 -8.71 15.33
C GLN A 131 11.49 -9.81 14.68
N GLY A 132 12.10 -10.51 13.74
CA GLY A 132 11.47 -11.61 13.02
C GLY A 132 11.80 -11.56 11.54
N SER A 133 11.46 -12.64 10.86
CA SER A 133 11.56 -12.72 9.41
C SER A 133 10.57 -13.78 8.94
N HIS A 134 9.36 -13.35 8.63
CA HIS A 134 8.29 -14.22 8.12
C HIS A 134 8.06 -13.94 6.64
N SER A 135 8.17 -14.98 5.82
CA SER A 135 7.82 -14.93 4.40
C SER A 135 6.36 -15.33 4.20
N TRP A 136 5.73 -14.77 3.17
CA TRP A 136 4.31 -14.96 2.88
C TRP A 136 4.14 -15.59 1.50
N PRO A 137 4.02 -16.94 1.41
CA PRO A 137 3.92 -17.63 0.12
C PRO A 137 2.68 -17.26 -0.71
N ASP A 138 1.63 -16.80 -0.03
CA ASP A 138 0.36 -16.38 -0.62
C ASP A 138 0.35 -14.86 -0.95
N ALA A 139 1.44 -14.13 -0.69
CA ALA A 139 1.54 -12.73 -1.05
C ALA A 139 1.54 -12.55 -2.58
N ASP A 140 0.69 -11.66 -3.06
CA ASP A 140 0.59 -11.30 -4.47
C ASP A 140 0.26 -9.81 -4.64
N TYR A 141 0.50 -9.33 -5.86
CA TYR A 141 0.00 -8.05 -6.32
C TYR A 141 -0.29 -8.19 -7.82
N THR A 142 -1.51 -7.84 -8.23
CA THR A 142 -1.88 -7.77 -9.63
C THR A 142 -2.45 -6.41 -9.96
N GLU A 143 -2.14 -5.93 -11.16
CA GLU A 143 -2.60 -4.65 -11.67
C GLU A 143 -3.03 -4.86 -13.12
N THR A 144 -4.31 -4.63 -13.41
CA THR A 144 -4.89 -4.83 -14.73
C THR A 144 -5.69 -3.60 -15.16
N VAL A 145 -5.74 -3.35 -16.47
CA VAL A 145 -6.60 -2.30 -17.02
C VAL A 145 -7.92 -2.91 -17.47
N GLN A 146 -9.03 -2.33 -17.00
CA GLN A 146 -10.38 -2.72 -17.38
C GLN A 146 -11.18 -1.46 -17.74
N GLY A 147 -11.32 -1.19 -19.04
CA GLY A 147 -11.92 0.06 -19.52
C GLY A 147 -11.11 1.26 -19.03
N ASP A 148 -11.79 2.20 -18.37
CA ASP A 148 -11.19 3.41 -17.81
C ASP A 148 -10.68 3.24 -16.36
N SER A 149 -10.60 1.99 -15.88
CA SER A 149 -10.16 1.68 -14.53
C SER A 149 -8.86 0.87 -14.51
N ARG A 150 -8.01 1.19 -13.53
CA ARG A 150 -6.91 0.37 -13.05
C ARG A 150 -7.45 -0.50 -11.91
N VAL A 151 -7.53 -1.80 -12.14
CA VAL A 151 -7.96 -2.79 -11.15
C VAL A 151 -6.74 -3.41 -10.49
N ILE A 152 -6.61 -3.21 -9.18
CA ILE A 152 -5.53 -3.73 -8.35
C ILE A 152 -6.09 -4.79 -7.41
N THR A 153 -5.43 -5.95 -7.32
CA THR A 153 -5.73 -6.96 -6.30
C THR A 153 -4.46 -7.40 -5.59
N SER A 154 -4.56 -7.69 -4.29
CA SER A 154 -3.49 -8.29 -3.49
C SER A 154 -4.07 -9.02 -2.29
N HIS A 155 -3.21 -9.68 -1.52
CA HIS A 155 -3.55 -10.35 -0.26
C HIS A 155 -3.13 -9.57 1.00
N ASP A 156 -2.84 -8.27 0.87
CA ASP A 156 -2.33 -7.38 1.93
C ASP A 156 -1.08 -7.93 2.63
N LEU A 157 -0.17 -8.49 1.82
CA LEU A 157 1.07 -9.08 2.29
C LEU A 157 2.21 -8.65 1.36
N PRO A 158 3.40 -8.36 1.90
CA PRO A 158 4.53 -7.92 1.08
C PRO A 158 5.05 -9.08 0.22
N THR A 159 5.11 -8.85 -1.10
CA THR A 159 5.48 -9.88 -2.09
C THR A 159 6.96 -10.25 -2.13
N HIS A 160 7.88 -9.37 -1.69
CA HIS A 160 9.34 -9.59 -1.80
C HIS A 160 10.10 -9.33 -0.49
N GLN A 161 9.38 -8.95 0.56
CA GLN A 161 9.96 -8.60 1.86
C GLN A 161 9.41 -9.55 2.92
N THR A 162 10.20 -9.79 3.96
CA THR A 162 9.72 -10.48 5.15
C THR A 162 9.19 -9.47 6.16
N THR A 163 8.29 -9.93 7.00
CA THR A 163 7.76 -9.13 8.11
C THR A 163 8.40 -9.53 9.43
N GLY A 164 8.27 -8.65 10.42
CA GLY A 164 8.56 -8.93 11.82
C GLY A 164 7.58 -9.95 12.43
N THR A 165 7.87 -10.39 13.65
CA THR A 165 6.99 -11.30 14.38
C THR A 165 5.94 -10.50 15.13
N PHE A 166 4.71 -10.55 14.64
CA PHE A 166 3.53 -9.98 15.28
C PHE A 166 2.55 -11.10 15.70
N PRO A 167 1.87 -11.00 16.87
CA PRO A 167 1.98 -9.96 17.90
C PRO A 167 3.37 -9.80 18.50
N ILE A 168 3.72 -8.59 18.94
CA ILE A 168 5.06 -8.33 19.49
C ILE A 168 5.25 -9.15 20.78
N ALA A 169 6.27 -10.00 20.80
CA ALA A 169 6.57 -10.83 21.95
C ALA A 169 7.17 -9.99 23.10
N GLN A 170 6.87 -10.36 24.35
CA GLN A 170 7.44 -9.68 25.54
C GLN A 170 8.97 -9.68 25.59
N SER A 171 9.62 -10.65 24.93
CA SER A 171 11.07 -10.76 24.83
C SER A 171 11.68 -9.86 23.75
N ASP A 172 10.87 -9.29 22.86
CA ASP A 172 11.33 -8.40 21.80
C ASP A 172 11.69 -7.03 22.40
N PRO A 173 12.85 -6.42 22.06
CA PRO A 173 13.21 -5.08 22.51
C PRO A 173 12.16 -4.00 22.17
N ALA A 174 11.39 -4.18 21.10
CA ALA A 174 10.30 -3.28 20.70
C ALA A 174 9.17 -3.20 21.75
N TYR A 175 8.91 -4.30 22.47
CA TYR A 175 7.75 -4.45 23.35
C TYR A 175 7.64 -3.37 24.43
N GLN A 176 8.78 -2.83 24.87
CA GLN A 176 8.83 -1.80 25.90
C GLN A 176 8.30 -0.43 25.43
N TYR A 177 8.21 -0.21 24.11
CA TYR A 177 7.73 1.05 23.52
C TYR A 177 6.33 0.87 22.95
N ASP A 178 6.13 -0.21 22.20
CA ASP A 178 4.86 -0.62 21.65
C ASP A 178 4.72 -2.13 21.76
N THR A 179 3.57 -2.57 22.24
CA THR A 179 3.28 -3.98 22.46
C THR A 179 2.53 -4.64 21.32
N ASN A 180 2.06 -3.85 20.33
CA ASN A 180 1.13 -4.22 19.27
C ASN A 180 0.64 -5.69 19.35
N PRO A 181 -0.52 -5.93 19.98
CA PRO A 181 -0.99 -7.28 20.29
C PRO A 181 -1.64 -7.98 19.08
N ASN A 182 -1.62 -7.35 17.91
CA ASN A 182 -2.34 -7.82 16.72
C ASN A 182 -1.46 -8.75 15.88
N ALA A 183 -2.08 -9.66 15.14
CA ALA A 183 -1.40 -10.55 14.21
C ALA A 183 -1.50 -10.00 12.79
N ILE A 184 -0.53 -10.35 11.94
CA ILE A 184 -0.64 -10.15 10.49
C ILE A 184 -1.47 -11.27 9.90
N LYS A 185 -2.46 -10.93 9.07
CA LYS A 185 -3.28 -11.90 8.37
C LYS A 185 -3.50 -11.50 6.93
N SER A 186 -3.58 -12.50 6.05
CA SER A 186 -3.93 -12.28 4.66
C SER A 186 -5.36 -11.74 4.52
N GLN A 187 -5.51 -10.67 3.75
CA GLN A 187 -6.78 -10.00 3.47
C GLN A 187 -6.90 -9.72 1.98
N THR A 188 -8.07 -9.96 1.38
CA THR A 188 -8.24 -9.64 -0.05
C THR A 188 -8.40 -8.14 -0.26
N VAL A 189 -7.43 -7.54 -0.94
CA VAL A 189 -7.51 -6.18 -1.48
C VAL A 189 -8.10 -6.25 -2.89
N SER A 190 -9.08 -5.40 -3.17
CA SER A 190 -9.64 -5.25 -4.52
C SER A 190 -10.04 -3.80 -4.74
N LEU A 191 -9.26 -3.14 -5.60
CA LEU A 191 -9.34 -1.72 -5.86
C LEU A 191 -9.62 -1.46 -7.33
N SER A 192 -10.51 -0.52 -7.62
CA SER A 192 -10.79 -0.04 -8.97
C SER A 192 -10.58 1.45 -9.03
N LEU A 193 -9.36 1.87 -9.37
CA LEU A 193 -8.94 3.27 -9.43
C LEU A 193 -9.16 3.85 -10.83
N PRO A 194 -9.39 5.16 -11.00
CA PRO A 194 -9.36 5.80 -12.32
C PRO A 194 -8.01 5.55 -13.01
N LEU A 195 -8.02 5.09 -14.27
CA LEU A 195 -6.78 4.91 -15.07
C LEU A 195 -6.15 6.26 -15.45
N ALA A 196 -6.99 7.28 -15.59
CA ALA A 196 -6.65 8.66 -15.88
C ALA A 196 -7.35 9.58 -14.85
N PRO A 197 -6.82 9.67 -13.62
CA PRO A 197 -7.39 10.52 -12.58
C PRO A 197 -7.35 12.00 -13.00
N SER A 198 -8.34 12.77 -12.55
CA SER A 198 -8.42 14.21 -12.76
C SER A 198 -8.42 14.94 -11.43
N LEU A 199 -7.88 16.16 -11.41
CA LEU A 199 -8.00 17.03 -10.24
C LEU A 199 -9.49 17.28 -9.95
N ALA A 200 -9.88 17.15 -8.68
CA ALA A 200 -11.18 17.55 -8.18
C ALA A 200 -11.24 19.08 -8.03
N ASP A 201 -12.46 19.62 -7.88
CA ASP A 201 -12.69 21.07 -7.69
C ASP A 201 -11.94 21.63 -6.46
N GLY A 202 -11.73 20.77 -5.46
CA GLY A 202 -10.94 21.06 -4.28
C GLY A 202 -10.39 19.78 -3.66
N PRO A 203 -9.34 19.90 -2.85
CA PRO A 203 -8.79 18.77 -2.12
C PRO A 203 -9.76 18.25 -1.06
N THR A 204 -9.61 16.98 -0.69
CA THR A 204 -10.40 16.33 0.36
C THR A 204 -9.50 15.61 1.36
N CYS A 205 -9.96 15.55 2.61
CA CYS A 205 -9.23 14.94 3.70
C CYS A 205 -8.97 13.43 3.50
N VAL A 206 -7.96 12.91 4.20
CA VAL A 206 -7.65 11.48 4.26
C VAL A 206 -8.23 10.84 5.52
N SER A 207 -8.61 9.56 5.42
CA SER A 207 -9.12 8.78 6.55
C SER A 207 -7.99 8.12 7.35
N MET A 208 -8.26 7.65 8.58
CA MET A 208 -7.31 6.90 9.42
C MET A 208 -6.92 5.52 8.87
N GLY A 209 -7.64 5.02 7.87
CA GLY A 209 -7.39 3.71 7.27
C GLY A 209 -6.52 3.79 6.02
N ALA A 210 -6.67 2.81 5.15
CA ALA A 210 -6.00 2.81 3.86
C ALA A 210 -6.31 4.10 3.08
N ILE A 211 -5.24 4.78 2.68
CA ILE A 211 -5.27 5.95 1.79
C ILE A 211 -4.72 5.64 0.40
N GLY A 212 -4.12 4.46 0.24
CA GLY A 212 -3.60 3.93 -1.01
C GLY A 212 -3.13 2.48 -0.86
N VAL A 213 -2.50 1.99 -1.92
CA VAL A 213 -1.87 0.66 -1.97
C VAL A 213 -0.50 0.79 -2.63
N LEU A 214 0.52 0.14 -2.05
CA LEU A 214 1.85 0.07 -2.63
C LEU A 214 1.95 -1.14 -3.56
N LYS A 215 2.85 -1.04 -4.56
CA LYS A 215 3.03 -2.07 -5.59
C LYS A 215 3.61 -3.39 -5.06
N ASN A 216 4.03 -3.44 -3.80
CA ASN A 216 4.41 -4.69 -3.15
C ASN A 216 3.22 -5.47 -2.56
N GLY A 217 1.99 -4.95 -2.63
CA GLY A 217 0.77 -5.65 -2.21
C GLY A 217 0.10 -5.12 -0.95
N VAL A 218 0.74 -4.19 -0.25
CA VAL A 218 0.37 -3.77 1.11
C VAL A 218 -0.34 -2.41 1.11
N TYR A 219 -1.25 -2.20 2.05
CA TYR A 219 -1.87 -0.89 2.23
C TYR A 219 -0.89 0.20 2.65
N LEU A 220 -1.17 1.41 2.19
CA LEU A 220 -0.60 2.65 2.73
C LEU A 220 -1.68 3.36 3.54
N TYR A 221 -1.41 3.61 4.81
CA TYR A 221 -2.27 4.39 5.71
C TYR A 221 -1.77 5.82 5.80
N ASN A 222 -2.60 6.69 6.36
CA ASN A 222 -2.22 8.08 6.57
C ASN A 222 -1.10 8.18 7.62
N ALA A 223 -0.45 9.33 7.75
CA ALA A 223 0.76 9.46 8.57
C ALA A 223 0.53 9.44 10.11
N ILE A 224 -0.70 9.24 10.59
CA ILE A 224 -1.05 9.42 12.00
C ILE A 224 -1.58 8.15 12.68
N ASP A 225 -1.25 7.98 13.96
CA ASP A 225 -1.70 6.86 14.79
C ASP A 225 -3.11 7.09 15.37
N ASP A 226 -3.65 6.13 16.12
CA ASP A 226 -4.98 6.23 16.75
C ASP A 226 -5.05 7.32 17.87
N ALA A 227 -3.92 7.95 18.21
CA ALA A 227 -3.79 9.14 19.06
C ALA A 227 -3.59 10.45 18.28
N GLY A 228 -3.49 10.42 16.94
CA GLY A 228 -3.26 11.57 16.10
C GLY A 228 -1.81 12.08 16.10
N ARG A 229 -0.86 11.24 16.54
CA ARG A 229 0.58 11.51 16.54
C ARG A 229 1.23 10.98 15.27
N ASP A 230 2.48 11.35 15.05
CA ASP A 230 3.31 10.82 13.97
C ASP A 230 3.51 9.29 14.12
N ALA A 231 2.78 8.50 13.33
CA ALA A 231 2.79 7.04 13.44
C ALA A 231 4.16 6.44 13.12
N ALA A 232 4.81 6.97 12.07
CA ALA A 232 6.14 6.54 11.66
C ALA A 232 7.20 6.81 12.75
N ALA A 233 6.99 7.80 13.62
CA ALA A 233 7.89 8.07 14.73
C ALA A 233 7.51 7.31 16.02
N HIS A 234 6.22 7.18 16.33
CA HIS A 234 5.73 6.64 17.62
C HIS A 234 5.51 5.12 17.62
N GLU A 235 4.76 4.57 16.67
CA GLU A 235 4.41 3.14 16.62
C GLU A 235 5.64 2.29 16.30
N THR A 236 5.71 1.05 16.76
CA THR A 236 6.87 0.20 16.41
C THR A 236 6.58 -0.68 15.21
N GLN A 237 7.35 -0.48 14.14
CA GLN A 237 7.26 -1.25 12.90
C GLN A 237 8.37 -2.30 12.80
N ASP A 238 8.26 -3.21 11.83
CA ASP A 238 9.31 -4.18 11.53
C ASP A 238 10.45 -3.60 10.68
N SER A 239 11.36 -4.46 10.21
CA SER A 239 12.56 -4.06 9.45
C SER A 239 12.28 -3.50 8.05
N CYS A 240 11.02 -3.51 7.60
CA CYS A 240 10.53 -2.93 6.36
C CYS A 240 9.40 -1.94 6.69
N ASP A 241 9.43 -1.34 7.88
CA ASP A 241 8.59 -0.22 8.35
C ASP A 241 7.07 -0.45 8.32
N GLY A 242 6.61 -1.71 8.33
CA GLY A 242 5.20 -2.03 8.46
C GLY A 242 4.81 -2.67 9.78
N HIS A 243 3.51 -2.66 10.08
CA HIS A 243 2.92 -3.29 11.27
C HIS A 243 1.43 -3.60 11.06
N PRO A 244 0.83 -4.53 11.84
CA PRO A 244 -0.60 -4.83 11.76
C PRO A 244 -1.45 -3.94 12.67
N ASP A 245 -2.72 -3.73 12.32
CA ASP A 245 -3.69 -3.07 13.20
C ASP A 245 -4.68 -4.06 13.86
N GLY A 246 -5.68 -3.51 14.56
CA GLY A 246 -6.73 -4.32 15.21
C GLY A 246 -7.69 -5.05 14.25
N ALA A 247 -7.64 -4.77 12.95
CA ALA A 247 -8.32 -5.52 11.91
C ALA A 247 -7.45 -6.63 11.31
N GLU A 248 -6.21 -6.80 11.81
CA GLU A 248 -5.19 -7.74 11.31
C GLU A 248 -4.64 -7.35 9.92
N ASP A 249 -4.86 -6.10 9.48
CA ASP A 249 -4.36 -5.55 8.22
C ASP A 249 -2.90 -5.09 8.41
N TYR A 250 -1.98 -5.52 7.55
CA TYR A 250 -0.59 -5.08 7.56
C TYR A 250 -0.45 -3.81 6.72
N HIS A 251 0.19 -2.78 7.23
CA HIS A 251 0.23 -1.49 6.53
C HIS A 251 1.48 -0.68 6.84
N TYR A 252 1.71 0.33 6.02
CA TYR A 252 2.76 1.34 6.17
C TYR A 252 2.14 2.72 6.45
N HIS A 253 2.88 3.59 7.15
CA HIS A 253 2.51 5.01 7.32
C HIS A 253 3.33 5.97 6.45
N ASP A 254 4.37 5.45 5.81
CA ASP A 254 5.29 6.11 4.88
C ASP A 254 5.67 5.14 3.74
N ILE A 255 6.57 5.56 2.83
CA ILE A 255 7.16 4.59 1.91
C ILE A 255 8.25 3.83 2.66
N PRO A 256 8.11 2.51 2.85
CA PRO A 256 9.01 1.77 3.71
C PRO A 256 10.43 1.72 3.14
N SER A 257 11.42 1.67 4.02
CA SER A 257 12.86 1.65 3.74
C SER A 257 13.26 0.59 2.72
N CYS A 258 12.63 -0.58 2.76
CA CYS A 258 12.81 -1.66 1.79
C CYS A 258 12.37 -1.26 0.37
N LEU A 259 11.28 -0.48 0.22
CA LEU A 259 10.86 0.08 -1.07
C LEU A 259 11.67 1.31 -1.48
N LEU A 260 12.04 2.18 -0.53
CA LEU A 260 12.95 3.30 -0.79
C LEU A 260 14.31 2.82 -1.30
N SER A 261 14.80 1.70 -0.77
CA SER A 261 16.05 1.04 -1.20
C SER A 261 15.91 0.40 -2.58
N ALA A 262 14.75 -0.20 -2.88
CA ALA A 262 14.47 -0.72 -4.21
C ALA A 262 14.32 0.40 -5.26
N ALA A 263 13.87 1.58 -4.84
CA ALA A 263 13.76 2.81 -5.64
C ALA A 263 14.98 3.74 -5.44
N ALA A 264 16.20 3.18 -5.43
CA ALA A 264 17.44 3.95 -5.21
C ALA A 264 17.92 4.73 -6.46
N GLY A 265 17.33 4.48 -7.62
CA GLY A 265 17.69 5.16 -8.87
C GLY A 265 17.27 6.63 -8.90
N LYS A 266 18.03 7.46 -9.62
CA LYS A 266 17.65 8.84 -9.93
C LYS A 266 16.37 8.91 -10.77
N GLY A 267 15.69 10.04 -10.70
CA GLY A 267 14.43 10.30 -11.40
C GLY A 267 13.24 9.77 -10.62
N SER A 268 12.13 9.55 -11.33
CA SER A 268 10.85 9.18 -10.70
C SER A 268 10.58 7.69 -10.82
N THR A 269 10.29 7.06 -9.69
CA THR A 269 9.92 5.63 -9.59
C THR A 269 8.53 5.49 -9.01
N LEU A 270 7.58 4.91 -9.75
CA LEU A 270 6.21 4.70 -9.27
C LEU A 270 6.18 3.52 -8.28
N VAL A 271 5.79 3.79 -7.04
CA VAL A 271 5.79 2.81 -5.93
C VAL A 271 4.38 2.42 -5.45
N GLY A 272 3.35 3.19 -5.79
CA GLY A 272 1.98 2.90 -5.37
C GLY A 272 0.96 3.82 -6.02
N TYR A 273 -0.29 3.69 -5.58
CA TYR A 273 -1.38 4.58 -5.98
C TYR A 273 -2.20 4.99 -4.76
N ALA A 274 -2.58 6.26 -4.72
CA ALA A 274 -3.54 6.78 -3.76
C ALA A 274 -4.97 6.38 -4.16
N LEU A 275 -5.91 6.38 -3.22
CA LEU A 275 -7.31 6.01 -3.50
C LEU A 275 -8.03 6.94 -4.47
N ASP A 276 -7.52 8.15 -4.71
CA ASP A 276 -8.02 9.06 -5.74
C ASP A 276 -7.48 8.75 -7.15
N GLY A 277 -6.67 7.70 -7.28
CA GLY A 277 -6.13 7.17 -8.52
C GLY A 277 -4.81 7.78 -8.97
N PHE A 278 -4.33 8.85 -8.31
CA PHE A 278 -3.01 9.41 -8.63
C PHE A 278 -1.89 8.50 -8.13
N GLY A 279 -0.75 8.55 -8.83
CA GLY A 279 0.44 7.77 -8.46
C GLY A 279 1.14 8.33 -7.24
N ILE A 280 1.84 7.44 -6.54
CA ILE A 280 2.77 7.77 -5.46
C ILE A 280 4.17 7.40 -5.94
N TYR A 281 5.06 8.37 -5.97
CA TYR A 281 6.40 8.24 -6.54
C TYR A 281 7.49 8.40 -5.49
N VAL A 282 8.59 7.70 -5.70
CA VAL A 282 9.89 8.04 -5.10
C VAL A 282 10.67 8.79 -6.17
N GLU A 283 10.83 10.10 -5.99
CA GLU A 283 11.66 10.95 -6.85
C GLU A 283 13.03 11.22 -6.20
N ARG A 284 14.10 11.01 -6.95
CA ARG A 284 15.47 11.29 -6.50
C ARG A 284 16.21 12.20 -7.47
N ASP A 285 16.76 13.29 -6.96
CA ASP A 285 17.53 14.25 -7.76
C ASP A 285 18.89 13.68 -8.24
N ASP A 286 19.74 14.52 -8.84
CA ASP A 286 21.05 14.09 -9.32
C ASP A 286 22.04 13.72 -8.22
N LYS A 287 21.75 14.02 -6.96
CA LYS A 287 22.53 13.60 -5.79
C LYS A 287 21.93 12.36 -5.12
N GLY A 288 20.72 11.97 -5.50
CA GLY A 288 19.99 10.86 -4.91
C GLY A 288 19.08 11.29 -3.75
N ASP A 289 18.96 12.59 -3.51
CA ASP A 289 18.17 13.16 -2.41
C ASP A 289 16.67 13.09 -2.74
N LEU A 290 15.85 12.90 -1.71
CA LEU A 290 14.39 12.97 -1.80
C LEU A 290 13.92 14.44 -1.73
N PRO A 291 12.74 14.79 -2.28
CA PRO A 291 12.17 16.12 -2.08
C PRO A 291 11.87 16.40 -0.61
N THR A 292 11.72 17.69 -0.30
CA THR A 292 11.26 18.19 1.01
C THR A 292 9.87 18.79 0.88
N ASN A 293 9.21 19.13 1.99
CA ASN A 293 7.94 19.87 1.97
C ASN A 293 8.02 21.18 1.17
N ALA A 294 9.21 21.80 1.05
CA ALA A 294 9.38 23.03 0.28
C ALA A 294 9.25 22.82 -1.24
N ASP A 295 9.35 21.57 -1.71
CA ASP A 295 9.28 21.19 -3.13
C ASP A 295 7.87 20.74 -3.56
N LEU A 296 6.94 20.62 -2.60
CA LEU A 296 5.61 20.00 -2.76
C LEU A 296 4.48 20.98 -2.41
N ASP A 297 3.27 20.66 -2.90
CA ASP A 297 2.06 21.41 -2.59
C ASP A 297 1.47 21.05 -1.21
N ALA A 298 0.34 21.67 -0.87
CA ALA A 298 -0.33 21.48 0.41
C ALA A 298 -0.93 20.07 0.62
N CYS A 299 -1.02 19.25 -0.43
CA CYS A 299 -1.43 17.84 -0.34
C CYS A 299 -0.25 16.89 -0.53
N HIS A 300 0.98 17.41 -0.47
CA HIS A 300 2.22 16.63 -0.55
C HIS A 300 2.46 16.00 -1.92
N GLY A 301 2.09 16.72 -2.98
CA GLY A 301 2.39 16.32 -4.33
C GLY A 301 2.78 17.48 -5.24
N ARG A 302 2.96 17.17 -6.52
CA ARG A 302 3.37 18.12 -7.56
C ARG A 302 2.86 17.66 -8.92
N THR A 303 2.88 18.58 -9.88
CA THR A 303 2.64 18.26 -11.29
C THR A 303 3.96 18.30 -12.03
N SER A 304 4.41 17.14 -12.48
CA SER A 304 5.70 16.95 -13.13
C SER A 304 5.54 15.90 -14.25
N LYS A 305 6.57 15.73 -15.09
CA LYS A 305 6.58 14.70 -16.12
C LYS A 305 7.13 13.40 -15.53
N VAL A 306 6.29 12.38 -15.48
CA VAL A 306 6.64 11.03 -15.00
C VAL A 306 6.21 9.98 -16.03
N VAL A 307 6.71 8.74 -15.93
CA VAL A 307 6.09 7.63 -16.67
C VAL A 307 4.77 7.26 -16.00
N TRP A 308 3.69 7.51 -16.73
CA TRP A 308 2.33 7.16 -16.37
C TRP A 308 1.78 6.20 -17.43
N ASN A 309 1.31 5.02 -17.03
CA ASN A 309 0.79 4.00 -17.93
C ASN A 309 1.73 3.66 -19.11
N GLY A 310 3.04 3.62 -18.84
CA GLY A 310 4.07 3.28 -19.83
C GLY A 310 4.48 4.44 -20.75
N LYS A 311 3.98 5.66 -20.53
CA LYS A 311 4.31 6.84 -21.33
C LYS A 311 4.69 8.03 -20.44
N GLU A 312 5.71 8.76 -20.85
CA GLU A 312 6.00 10.07 -20.27
C GLU A 312 4.80 11.02 -20.40
N THR A 313 4.26 11.46 -19.27
CA THR A 313 3.07 12.30 -19.18
C THR A 313 3.26 13.32 -18.07
N THR A 314 2.87 14.57 -18.32
CA THR A 314 2.75 15.56 -17.25
C THR A 314 1.45 15.29 -16.50
N VAL A 315 1.56 14.85 -15.25
CA VAL A 315 0.41 14.47 -14.41
C VAL A 315 0.69 14.88 -12.97
N TYR A 316 -0.36 15.19 -12.23
CA TYR A 316 -0.26 15.35 -10.78
C TYR A 316 0.08 13.99 -10.13
N HIS A 317 0.93 13.98 -9.12
CA HIS A 317 1.26 12.79 -8.33
C HIS A 317 1.72 13.22 -6.93
N TYR A 318 1.68 12.26 -6.01
CA TYR A 318 2.24 12.41 -4.67
C TYR A 318 3.68 11.92 -4.64
N ASP A 319 4.48 12.52 -3.78
CA ASP A 319 5.90 12.19 -3.65
C ASP A 319 6.24 11.72 -2.25
N ALA A 320 7.09 10.72 -2.18
CA ALA A 320 7.66 10.23 -0.94
C ALA A 320 8.72 11.20 -0.43
N THR A 321 8.65 11.56 0.84
CA THR A 321 9.63 12.38 1.56
C THR A 321 10.01 11.76 2.88
N LEU A 322 11.10 12.24 3.50
CA LEU A 322 11.39 11.94 4.90
C LEU A 322 10.58 12.82 5.87
N GLU A 323 10.02 13.93 5.41
CA GLU A 323 9.27 14.85 6.27
C GLU A 323 7.80 14.48 6.33
N PHE A 324 7.18 14.60 7.51
CA PHE A 324 5.72 14.45 7.67
C PHE A 324 4.94 15.34 6.68
N PRO A 325 3.85 14.87 6.06
CA PRO A 325 3.16 13.57 6.24
C PRO A 325 3.72 12.39 5.42
N TYR A 326 4.97 12.46 4.95
CA TYR A 326 5.73 11.42 4.22
C TYR A 326 5.20 11.07 2.82
N THR A 327 3.88 11.06 2.63
CA THR A 327 3.17 10.77 1.39
C THR A 327 1.89 11.63 1.33
N VAL A 328 0.72 11.08 1.00
CA VAL A 328 -0.52 11.83 0.73
C VAL A 328 -1.00 12.63 1.96
N GLY A 329 -0.93 13.96 1.88
CA GLY A 329 -1.46 14.86 2.92
C GLY A 329 -2.96 15.17 2.79
N CYS A 330 -3.47 15.17 1.54
CA CYS A 330 -4.88 15.19 1.17
C CYS A 330 -5.05 14.61 -0.22
N TYR A 331 -6.27 14.22 -0.58
CA TYR A 331 -6.59 13.86 -1.96
C TYR A 331 -6.75 15.09 -2.84
N ARG A 332 -6.22 15.04 -4.06
CA ARG A 332 -6.39 16.03 -5.11
C ARG A 332 -7.31 15.54 -6.22
N GLY A 333 -7.61 14.25 -6.29
CA GLY A 333 -8.67 13.67 -7.10
C GLY A 333 -9.90 13.30 -6.27
N THR A 334 -10.76 12.47 -6.85
CA THR A 334 -11.92 11.91 -6.14
C THR A 334 -11.57 10.51 -5.62
N PRO A 335 -11.44 10.30 -4.30
CA PRO A 335 -11.12 9.00 -3.75
C PRO A 335 -12.23 7.98 -4.02
N VAL A 336 -11.83 6.75 -4.35
CA VAL A 336 -12.76 5.62 -4.39
C VAL A 336 -13.02 5.10 -2.99
N ASP A 337 -14.19 4.50 -2.78
CA ASP A 337 -14.45 3.76 -1.56
C ASP A 337 -13.55 2.51 -1.53
N HIS A 338 -12.75 2.37 -0.47
CA HIS A 338 -12.16 1.08 -0.11
C HIS A 338 -13.10 0.40 0.91
N PRO A 339 -13.28 -0.95 0.92
CA PRO A 339 -13.95 -1.60 2.02
C PRO A 339 -13.38 -1.06 3.33
N ALA A 340 -14.27 -0.42 4.10
CA ALA A 340 -13.93 0.17 5.37
C ALA A 340 -13.32 -0.91 6.25
N HIS A 341 -12.22 -0.56 6.92
CA HIS A 341 -11.78 -1.08 8.21
C HIS A 341 -12.94 -1.72 8.98
N GLN A 342 -13.21 -3.01 8.76
CA GLN A 342 -14.16 -3.74 9.58
C GLN A 342 -13.40 -4.11 10.85
N ARG A 343 -13.15 -3.11 11.71
CA ARG A 343 -12.68 -3.38 13.07
C ARG A 343 -13.67 -4.39 13.66
N THR A 344 -13.15 -5.56 14.01
CA THR A 344 -13.90 -6.65 14.67
C THR A 344 -14.23 -6.20 16.11
N GLY A 345 -15.09 -5.19 16.25
CA GLY A 345 -15.35 -4.57 17.55
C GLY A 345 -15.99 -3.18 17.49
N GLY A 346 -17.06 -3.01 16.71
CA GLY A 346 -17.84 -1.76 16.78
C GLY A 346 -18.85 -1.59 15.65
N SER A 347 -20.09 -2.00 15.89
CA SER A 347 -21.20 -1.79 14.96
C SER A 347 -21.56 -0.30 14.86
N GLN A 348 -20.98 0.44 13.91
CA GLN A 348 -21.58 1.69 13.46
C GLN A 348 -22.39 1.43 12.18
N LYS A 349 -23.69 1.22 12.38
CA LYS A 349 -24.68 1.29 11.29
C LYS A 349 -24.63 2.71 10.69
N ARG A 350 -24.14 2.85 9.46
CA ARG A 350 -24.44 4.01 8.63
C ARG A 350 -25.94 4.02 8.32
N ALA A 351 -26.67 4.98 8.88
CA ALA A 351 -28.05 5.26 8.50
C ALA A 351 -28.04 6.06 7.18
N GLY A 352 -28.04 5.34 6.06
CA GLY A 352 -28.35 5.88 4.74
C GLY A 352 -29.80 5.52 4.40
N GLY A 353 -30.69 6.51 4.33
CA GLY A 353 -32.08 6.33 3.96
C GLY A 353 -32.60 7.51 3.16
N GLN A 354 -32.35 7.45 1.84
CA GLN A 354 -32.83 8.37 0.82
C GLN A 354 -34.35 8.56 0.86
N GLY A 355 -34.78 9.78 0.61
CA GLY A 355 -36.17 10.10 0.30
C GLY A 355 -36.61 9.47 -1.01
N THR A 356 -37.85 8.99 -1.03
CA THR A 356 -38.63 8.82 -2.26
C THR A 356 -40.02 9.41 -2.03
N GLY A 357 -40.42 10.33 -2.91
CA GLY A 357 -41.72 10.98 -2.85
C GLY A 357 -42.85 10.08 -3.35
N ARG A 358 -44.04 10.22 -2.76
CA ARG A 358 -45.31 9.91 -3.42
C ARG A 358 -46.42 10.86 -2.95
N ARG A 359 -47.23 11.30 -3.92
CA ARG A 359 -48.28 12.35 -3.93
C ARG A 359 -49.48 12.08 -2.99
N PRO A 360 -50.34 13.08 -2.72
CA PRO A 360 -51.32 13.06 -1.64
C PRO A 360 -52.76 12.66 -2.03
N GLY A 361 -53.51 12.18 -1.02
CA GLY A 361 -54.99 12.19 -0.93
C GLY A 361 -55.64 10.83 -0.56
N PRO A 362 -56.89 10.77 -0.04
CA PRO A 362 -57.68 11.77 0.69
C PRO A 362 -58.30 11.25 2.03
N GLY A 363 -58.64 12.20 2.91
CA GLY A 363 -59.81 12.23 3.82
C GLY A 363 -60.28 11.02 4.63
N GLN A 364 -60.25 11.17 5.96
CA GLN A 364 -61.29 10.89 6.97
C GLN A 364 -60.69 11.39 8.30
N GLY A 365 -61.24 12.33 9.08
CA GLY A 365 -62.63 12.50 9.49
C GLY A 365 -62.72 12.09 10.97
N GLN A 366 -63.17 13.02 11.84
CA GLN A 366 -63.35 12.96 13.32
C GLN A 366 -62.11 13.42 14.12
N GLY A 367 -62.16 14.38 15.05
CA GLY A 367 -63.26 15.09 15.69
C GLY A 367 -62.88 15.38 17.16
N ARG A 368 -63.24 16.59 17.63
CA ARG A 368 -63.11 17.17 19.01
C ARG A 368 -61.81 17.94 19.27
N ALA A 369 -61.82 19.29 19.32
CA ALA A 369 -62.41 20.19 20.35
C ALA A 369 -61.72 20.03 21.71
N LEU A 370 -61.37 21.03 22.51
CA LEU A 370 -61.41 22.51 22.50
C LEU A 370 -60.58 22.93 23.75
N GLY A 371 -59.98 24.12 23.74
CA GLY A 371 -59.39 24.79 24.92
C GLY A 371 -58.10 25.53 24.55
N GLN A 372 -58.10 26.83 24.20
CA GLN A 372 -58.17 28.00 25.12
C GLN A 372 -57.37 27.75 26.40
N GLY A 373 -56.34 28.50 26.80
CA GLY A 373 -55.91 29.84 26.45
C GLY A 373 -55.48 30.54 27.76
N GLN A 374 -54.45 31.39 27.66
CA GLN A 374 -53.99 32.40 28.64
C GLN A 374 -53.10 31.94 29.80
N GLY A 375 -52.02 32.71 29.99
CA GLY A 375 -51.01 32.59 31.04
C GLY A 375 -49.66 33.03 30.54
#